data_AF-A0A848WRX4-F1
#
_entry.id   AF-A0A848WRX4-F1
#
_cell.length_a   1.000
_cell.length_b   1.000
_cell.length_c   1.000
_cell.angle_alpha   90.00
_cell.angle_beta   90.00
_cell.angle_gamma   90.00
#
_symmetry.space_group_name_H-M   'P 1'
#
loop_
_entity.id
_entity.type
_entity.pdbx_description
1 polymer ?
#
loop_
_entity_poly.entity_id
_entity_poly.type
_entity_poly.pdbx_seq_one_letter_code
_entity_poly.pdbx_strand_id
1 'polypeptide(L)'
;FGEEDKQIIDMGFLKQGQTMPEVESVTFSMQVGEVSPIVATHFGFHLFRLEERKEPTPVPFDELKDQLVEQFLNHSREQKIQELIDSLKEKATIEEVEEPVEA
;
A
#
# COMPACT_ATOMS: atom_id res chain seq x y z
N PHE A 1 10.34 -18.23 -33.04
CA PHE A 1 9.87 -17.98 -31.67
C PHE A 1 9.67 -16.50 -31.57
N GLY A 2 8.41 -16.10 -31.63
CA GLY A 2 7.98 -14.72 -31.89
C GLY A 2 8.46 -13.78 -30.79
N GLU A 3 8.66 -12.53 -31.18
CA GLU A 3 8.83 -11.40 -30.29
C GLU A 3 7.57 -11.30 -29.42
N GLU A 4 7.55 -12.00 -28.30
CA GLU A 4 6.60 -11.72 -27.23
C GLU A 4 7.01 -10.35 -26.68
N ASP A 5 6.16 -9.36 -26.96
CA ASP A 5 6.22 -8.03 -26.40
C ASP A 5 6.58 -8.13 -24.92
N LYS A 6 7.83 -7.83 -24.58
CA LYS A 6 8.24 -7.55 -23.20
C LYS A 6 7.47 -6.30 -22.80
N GLN A 7 6.27 -6.48 -22.27
CA GLN A 7 5.53 -5.42 -21.59
C GLN A 7 6.34 -5.05 -20.35
N ILE A 8 7.27 -4.13 -20.54
CA ILE A 8 7.91 -3.41 -19.45
C ILE A 8 6.81 -2.55 -18.86
N ILE A 9 6.32 -2.96 -17.68
CA ILE A 9 5.33 -2.20 -16.94
C ILE A 9 6.07 -1.03 -16.28
N ASP A 10 5.77 0.19 -16.74
CA ASP A 10 6.22 1.40 -16.07
C ASP A 10 5.34 1.67 -14.85
N MET A 11 5.96 1.71 -13.67
CA MET A 11 5.29 2.00 -12.39
C MET A 11 5.36 3.47 -12.00
N GLY A 12 6.04 4.32 -12.79
CA GLY A 12 6.27 5.72 -12.46
C GLY A 12 7.08 5.91 -11.18
N PHE A 13 6.85 7.02 -10.48
CA PHE A 13 7.51 7.32 -9.21
C PHE A 13 6.75 6.72 -8.03
N LEU A 14 7.44 5.84 -7.30
CA LEU A 14 6.94 5.20 -6.10
C LEU A 14 7.54 5.87 -4.86
N LYS A 15 6.68 6.16 -3.86
CA LYS A 15 7.11 6.64 -2.55
C LYS A 15 7.27 5.46 -1.59
N GLN A 16 8.09 5.65 -0.56
CA GLN A 16 8.18 4.70 0.56
C GLN A 16 6.79 4.47 1.17
N GLY A 17 6.46 3.21 1.47
CA GLY A 17 5.18 2.79 2.00
C GLY A 17 4.05 2.62 0.97
N GLN A 18 4.30 2.86 -0.32
CA GLN A 18 3.32 2.60 -1.39
C GLN A 18 3.45 1.21 -2.01
N THR A 19 4.52 0.48 -1.70
CA THR A 19 4.80 -0.85 -2.23
C THR A 19 4.95 -1.89 -1.13
N MET A 20 4.96 -3.15 -1.55
CA MET A 20 5.20 -4.29 -0.67
C MET A 20 6.61 -4.19 -0.07
N PRO A 21 6.82 -4.55 1.22
CA PRO A 21 8.12 -4.40 1.88
C PRO A 21 9.28 -5.08 1.15
N GLU A 22 9.02 -6.23 0.53
CA GLU A 22 10.00 -7.00 -0.23
C GLU A 22 10.48 -6.21 -1.45
N VAL A 23 9.55 -5.57 -2.17
CA VAL A 23 9.85 -4.75 -3.35
C VAL A 23 10.55 -3.46 -2.93
N GLU A 24 10.06 -2.81 -1.88
CA GLU A 24 10.63 -1.56 -1.37
C GLU A 24 12.09 -1.74 -0.95
N SER A 25 12.38 -2.78 -0.14
CA SER A 25 13.72 -3.04 0.34
C SER A 25 14.75 -3.21 -0.78
N VAL A 26 14.37 -3.90 -1.86
CA VAL A 26 15.24 -4.15 -3.00
C VAL A 26 15.40 -2.89 -3.84
N THR A 27 14.29 -2.28 -4.29
CA THR A 27 14.31 -1.10 -5.18
C THR A 27 14.99 0.12 -4.56
N PHE A 28 14.87 0.32 -3.24
CA PHE A 28 15.56 1.42 -2.54
C PHE A 28 17.05 1.13 -2.26
N SER A 29 17.49 -0.12 -2.30
CA SER A 29 18.91 -0.46 -2.17
C SER A 29 19.70 -0.36 -3.49
N MET A 30 19.00 -0.36 -4.62
CA MET A 30 19.57 -0.37 -5.96
C MET A 30 20.09 0.99 -6.42
N GLN A 31 21.03 0.95 -7.37
CA GLN A 31 21.50 2.12 -8.10
C GLN A 31 20.66 2.36 -9.37
N VAL A 32 20.63 3.60 -9.85
CA VAL A 32 19.93 3.96 -11.09
C VAL A 32 20.56 3.19 -12.26
N GLY A 33 19.73 2.55 -13.07
CA GLY A 33 20.10 1.66 -14.18
C GLY A 33 20.31 0.20 -13.78
N GLU A 34 20.29 -0.13 -12.49
CA GLU A 34 20.46 -1.50 -12.00
C GLU A 34 19.19 -2.34 -12.20
N VAL A 35 19.35 -3.64 -12.44
CA VAL A 35 18.28 -4.63 -12.48
C VAL A 35 18.35 -5.47 -11.21
N SER A 36 17.22 -5.64 -10.54
CA SER A 36 17.12 -6.35 -9.28
C SER A 36 17.36 -7.86 -9.45
N PRO A 37 17.75 -8.57 -8.37
CA PRO A 37 17.51 -10.00 -8.31
C PRO A 37 16.00 -10.31 -8.39
N ILE A 38 15.66 -11.57 -8.61
CA ILE A 38 14.27 -12.02 -8.63
C ILE A 38 13.65 -11.78 -7.24
N VAL A 39 12.58 -10.99 -7.19
CA VAL A 39 11.82 -10.70 -5.97
C VAL A 39 10.58 -11.56 -5.93
N ALA A 40 10.43 -12.38 -4.88
CA ALA A 40 9.22 -13.16 -4.64
C ALA A 40 8.18 -12.30 -3.91
N THR A 41 6.96 -12.28 -4.42
CA THR A 41 5.80 -11.59 -3.85
C THR A 41 4.63 -12.59 -3.75
N HIS A 42 3.56 -12.20 -3.06
CA HIS A 42 2.31 -12.98 -3.03
C HIS A 42 1.69 -13.19 -4.42
N PHE A 43 2.10 -12.40 -5.43
CA PHE A 43 1.63 -12.48 -6.81
C PHE A 43 2.56 -13.27 -7.73
N GLY A 44 3.72 -13.74 -7.24
CA GLY A 44 4.68 -14.51 -8.02
C GLY A 44 6.09 -13.93 -7.95
N PHE A 45 6.81 -13.96 -9.07
CA PHE A 45 8.20 -13.53 -9.16
C PHE A 45 8.32 -12.31 -10.08
N HIS A 46 9.02 -11.28 -9.61
CA HIS A 46 9.17 -10.01 -10.33
C HIS A 46 10.65 -9.60 -10.43
N LEU A 47 10.99 -8.94 -11.53
CA LEU A 47 12.27 -8.28 -11.75
C LEU A 47 12.01 -6.78 -11.90
N PHE A 48 12.81 -5.97 -11.22
CA PHE A 48 12.69 -4.52 -11.24
C PHE A 48 13.92 -3.90 -11.87
N ARG A 49 13.74 -2.80 -12.60
CA ARG A 49 14.82 -1.95 -13.09
C ARG A 49 14.59 -0.54 -12.57
N LEU A 50 15.60 0.04 -11.92
CA LEU A 50 15.48 1.40 -11.40
C LEU A 50 15.82 2.40 -12.51
N GLU A 51 14.84 3.13 -13.03
CA GLU A 51 15.06 4.12 -14.10
C GLU A 51 15.56 5.48 -13.56
N GLU A 52 14.96 5.95 -12.46
CA GLU A 52 15.22 7.26 -11.90
C GLU A 52 15.03 7.24 -10.38
N ARG A 53 15.79 8.07 -9.66
CA ARG A 53 15.62 8.33 -8.23
C ARG A 53 15.47 9.83 -8.00
N LYS A 54 14.42 10.22 -7.29
CA LYS A 54 14.20 11.60 -6.81
C LYS A 54 14.48 11.66 -5.32
N GLU A 55 15.33 12.60 -4.92
CA GLU A 55 15.58 12.88 -3.51
C GLU A 55 14.33 13.44 -2.83
N PRO A 56 14.05 13.07 -1.57
CA PRO A 56 12.92 13.59 -0.84
C PRO A 56 13.11 15.07 -0.55
N THR A 57 12.16 15.90 -0.98
CA THR A 57 12.09 17.30 -0.57
C THR A 57 11.27 17.39 0.72
N PRO A 58 11.84 17.82 1.85
CA PRO A 58 11.07 18.02 3.06
C PRO A 58 10.07 19.16 2.86
N VAL A 59 8.79 18.89 3.10
CA VAL A 59 7.75 19.91 3.10
C VAL A 59 7.69 20.53 4.51
N PRO A 60 7.67 21.87 4.64
CA PRO A 60 7.56 22.53 5.94
C PRO A 60 6.32 22.10 6.71
N PHE A 61 6.46 21.93 8.03
CA PHE A 61 5.35 21.53 8.90
C PHE A 61 4.15 22.49 8.78
N ASP A 62 4.40 23.80 8.68
CA ASP A 62 3.35 24.81 8.59
C ASP A 62 2.45 24.63 7.36
N GLU A 63 2.98 24.09 6.26
CA GLU A 63 2.21 23.82 5.03
C GLU A 63 1.36 22.54 5.16
N LEU A 64 1.81 21.57 5.97
CA LEU A 64 1.12 20.29 6.18
C LEU A 64 0.20 20.29 7.39
N LYS A 65 0.30 21.29 8.27
CA LYS A 65 -0.36 21.31 9.58
C LYS A 65 -1.86 21.07 9.48
N ASP A 66 -2.54 21.79 8.59
CA ASP A 66 -3.99 21.68 8.46
C ASP A 66 -4.41 20.29 7.94
N GLN A 67 -3.65 19.74 6.98
CA GLN A 67 -3.88 18.38 6.47
C GLN A 67 -3.65 17.31 7.55
N LEU A 68 -2.59 17.46 8.35
CA LEU A 68 -2.27 16.53 9.43
C LEU A 68 -3.34 16.56 10.54
N VAL A 69 -3.86 17.74 10.88
CA VAL A 69 -4.95 17.89 11.84
C VAL A 69 -6.20 17.19 11.34
N GLU A 70 -6.57 17.38 10.06
CA GLU A 70 -7.74 16.72 9.47
C GLU A 70 -7.57 15.19 9.45
N GLN A 71 -6.42 14.70 9.04
CA GLN A 71 -6.10 13.26 9.04
C GLN A 71 -6.19 12.67 10.45
N PHE A 72 -5.62 13.34 11.45
CA PHE A 72 -5.66 12.87 12.83
C PHE A 72 -7.10 12.85 13.39
N LEU A 73 -7.89 13.88 13.10
CA LEU A 73 -9.29 13.94 13.51
C LEU A 73 -10.12 12.82 12.89
N ASN A 74 -9.94 12.56 11.58
CA ASN A 74 -10.63 11.48 10.88
C ASN A 74 -10.24 10.11 11.47
N HIS A 75 -8.95 9.87 11.68
CA HIS A 75 -8.46 8.63 12.27
C HIS A 75 -9.01 8.40 13.68
N SER A 76 -8.99 9.43 14.54
CA SER A 76 -9.53 9.32 15.89
C SER A 76 -11.05 9.09 15.87
N ARG A 77 -11.77 9.68 14.92
CA ARG A 77 -13.21 9.46 14.74
C ARG A 77 -13.50 8.01 14.34
N GLU A 78 -12.77 7.48 13.37
CA GLU A 78 -12.91 6.08 12.93
C GLU A 78 -12.65 5.11 14.09
N GLN A 79 -11.58 5.32 14.86
CA GLN A 79 -11.29 4.51 16.04
C GLN A 79 -12.44 4.51 17.05
N LYS A 80 -12.97 5.70 17.39
CA LYS A 80 -14.09 5.81 18.34
C LYS A 80 -15.38 5.18 17.81
N ILE A 81 -15.63 5.29 16.50
CA ILE A 81 -16.77 4.63 15.87
C ILE A 81 -16.61 3.11 15.95
N GLN A 82 -15.41 2.60 15.65
CA GLN A 82 -15.12 1.17 15.74
C GLN A 82 -15.30 0.65 17.16
N GLU A 83 -14.74 1.34 18.16
CA GLU A 83 -14.92 1.02 19.58
C GLU A 83 -16.41 1.02 20.00
N LEU A 84 -17.18 1.99 19.51
CA LEU A 84 -18.62 2.05 19.77
C LEU A 84 -19.33 0.86 19.13
N ILE A 85 -19.05 0.55 17.86
CA ILE A 85 -19.62 -0.59 17.15
C ILE A 85 -19.31 -1.88 17.89
N ASP A 86 -18.05 -2.09 18.30
CA ASP A 86 -17.64 -3.29 19.01
C ASP A 86 -18.37 -3.41 20.36
N SER A 87 -18.52 -2.31 21.10
CA SER A 87 -19.29 -2.29 22.35
C SER A 87 -20.79 -2.55 22.17
N LEU A 88 -21.35 -2.17 21.01
CA LEU A 88 -22.75 -2.44 20.68
C LEU A 88 -22.94 -3.88 20.25
N LYS A 89 -22.00 -4.44 19.48
CA LYS A 89 -21.98 -5.86 19.09
C LYS A 89 -21.90 -6.77 20.31
N GLU A 90 -21.06 -6.45 21.30
CA GLU A 90 -20.98 -7.22 22.56
C GLU A 90 -22.30 -7.23 23.35
N LYS A 91 -23.08 -6.15 23.25
CA LYS A 91 -24.36 -6.01 23.96
C LYS A 91 -25.55 -6.54 23.16
N ALA A 92 -25.35 -6.84 21.89
CA ALA A 92 -26.38 -7.33 20.98
C ALA A 92 -26.28 -8.85 20.80
N THR A 93 -27.41 -9.52 20.67
CA THR A 93 -27.44 -10.90 20.17
C THR A 93 -27.46 -10.81 18.65
N ILE A 94 -26.38 -11.24 18.00
CA ILE A 94 -26.23 -11.26 16.55
C ILE A 94 -26.34 -12.72 16.10
N GLU A 95 -27.35 -13.02 15.29
CA GLU A 95 -27.50 -14.32 14.64
C GLU A 95 -27.18 -14.14 13.15
N GLU A 96 -26.13 -14.80 12.66
CA GLU A 96 -25.87 -14.92 11.22
C GLU A 96 -26.81 -15.98 10.66
N VAL A 97 -27.78 -15.55 9.85
CA VAL A 97 -28.63 -16.45 9.08
C VAL A 97 -27.95 -16.66 7.72
N GLU A 98 -27.30 -17.81 7.53
CA GLU A 98 -26.84 -18.23 6.21
C GLU A 98 -28.07 -18.47 5.33
N GLU A 99 -28.29 -17.62 4.32
CA GLU A 99 -29.20 -17.99 3.22
C GLU A 99 -28.57 -19.17 2.47
N PRO A 100 -29.33 -20.25 2.20
CA PRO A 100 -28.80 -21.39 1.47
C PRO A 100 -28.39 -20.92 0.08
N VAL A 101 -27.08 -21.01 -0.20
CA VAL A 101 -26.54 -20.82 -1.54
C VAL A 101 -27.08 -21.97 -2.39
N GLU A 102 -28.13 -21.72 -3.18
CA GLU A 102 -28.66 -22.70 -4.14
C GLU A 102 -27.55 -23.10 -5.12
N ALA A 103 -27.32 -24.41 -5.23
CA ALA A 103 -26.32 -25.05 -6.08
C ALA A 103 -26.85 -25.35 -7.49
#